data_AF-A0A502FFN2-F1
#
_entry.id   AF-A0A502FFN2-F1
#
_cell.length_a   1.000
_cell.length_b   1.000
_cell.length_c   1.000
_cell.angle_alpha   90.00
_cell.angle_beta   90.00
_cell.angle_gamma   90.00
#
_symmetry.space_group_name_H-M   'P 1'
#
loop_
_entity.id
_entity.type
_entity.pdbx_description
1 polymer ?
#
loop_
_entity_poly.entity_id
_entity_poly.type
_entity_poly.pdbx_seq_one_letter_code
_entity_poly.pdbx_strand_id
1 'polypeptide(L)'
;MSDVPALPPTPAPTTGISVDTSRLQSRANLDAAGKKFEAVFTGMMVKSMRTTHLVDDDLFGSKGMDTFKDMQTTQIAQNMADHAPLGIGKAMTAFLAKSQAALQPAAEPQAEGTPQ
;
A
#
# COMPACT_ATOMS: atom_id res chain seq x y z
N MET A 1 21.25 -19.18 -47.24
CA MET A 1 20.69 -19.16 -45.87
C MET A 1 21.78 -18.55 -45.00
N SER A 2 21.71 -17.26 -44.72
CA SER A 2 22.74 -16.56 -43.94
C SER A 2 22.10 -15.99 -42.68
N ASP A 3 22.68 -16.41 -41.57
CA ASP A 3 22.38 -16.14 -40.17
C ASP A 3 21.84 -14.74 -39.86
N VAL A 4 20.73 -14.71 -39.11
CA VAL A 4 20.23 -13.51 -38.43
C VAL A 4 20.96 -13.41 -37.08
N PRO A 5 21.55 -12.26 -36.72
CA PRO A 5 22.20 -12.09 -35.42
C PRO A 5 21.18 -12.22 -34.28
N ALA A 6 21.43 -13.15 -33.35
CA ALA A 6 20.63 -13.27 -32.13
C ALA A 6 20.86 -12.04 -31.24
N LEU A 7 19.78 -11.28 -30.99
CA LEU A 7 19.80 -10.16 -30.06
C LEU A 7 19.93 -10.67 -28.61
N PRO A 8 20.69 -10.00 -27.74
CA PRO A 8 20.77 -10.37 -26.33
C PRO A 8 19.41 -10.22 -25.63
N PRO A 9 19.08 -11.08 -24.65
CA PRO A 9 17.83 -10.94 -23.91
C PRO A 9 17.84 -9.61 -23.14
N THR A 10 16.88 -8.73 -23.45
CA THR A 10 16.58 -7.56 -22.64
C THR A 10 16.15 -8.00 -21.24
N PRO A 11 16.80 -7.53 -20.15
CA PRO A 11 16.33 -7.81 -18.81
C PRO A 11 14.93 -7.24 -18.63
N ALA A 12 13.99 -8.11 -18.25
CA ALA A 12 12.63 -7.70 -17.92
C ALA A 12 12.66 -6.62 -16.82
N PRO A 13 11.71 -5.66 -16.82
CA PRO A 13 11.57 -4.73 -15.71
C PRO A 13 11.22 -5.54 -14.45
N THR A 14 12.21 -5.72 -13.59
CA THR A 14 11.99 -6.18 -12.22
C THR A 14 11.23 -5.07 -11.51
N THR A 15 9.91 -5.14 -11.55
CA THR A 15 9.03 -4.33 -10.70
C THR A 15 9.44 -4.65 -9.26
N GLY A 16 10.28 -3.80 -8.68
CA GLY A 16 10.97 -3.97 -7.40
C GLY A 16 10.06 -3.93 -6.17
N ILE A 17 8.86 -4.48 -6.28
CA ILE A 17 8.01 -4.81 -5.14
C ILE A 17 8.46 -6.20 -4.68
N SER A 18 9.56 -6.25 -3.95
CA SER A 18 9.91 -7.46 -3.23
C SER A 18 8.76 -7.81 -2.30
N VAL A 19 8.14 -8.98 -2.47
CA VAL A 19 7.18 -9.61 -1.55
C VAL A 19 7.81 -10.02 -0.21
N ASP A 20 9.04 -9.54 0.05
CA ASP A 20 9.79 -9.73 1.27
C ASP A 20 9.07 -9.00 2.42
N THR A 21 8.15 -9.76 2.99
CA THR A 21 7.32 -9.38 4.14
C THR A 21 8.18 -9.25 5.40
N SER A 22 9.48 -9.59 5.32
CA SER A 22 10.47 -9.40 6.38
C SER A 22 10.56 -7.94 6.84
N ARG A 23 10.39 -6.98 5.93
CA ARG A 23 10.34 -5.55 6.28
C ARG A 23 9.11 -5.20 7.12
N LEU A 24 8.01 -5.94 6.95
CA LEU A 24 6.75 -5.77 7.68
C LEU A 24 6.76 -6.50 9.04
N GLN A 25 7.84 -7.18 9.42
CA GLN A 25 7.90 -7.96 10.67
C GLN A 25 7.95 -7.07 11.93
N SER A 26 8.47 -5.85 11.82
CA SER A 26 8.49 -4.95 12.97
C SER A 26 7.13 -4.29 13.13
N ARG A 27 6.53 -4.42 14.32
CA ARG A 27 5.24 -3.80 14.67
C ARG A 27 5.21 -2.29 14.40
N ALA A 28 6.36 -1.62 14.55
CA ALA A 28 6.53 -0.22 14.22
C ALA A 28 6.42 0.08 12.70
N ASN A 29 6.94 -0.81 11.84
CA ASN A 29 6.81 -0.64 10.39
C ASN A 29 5.41 -1.00 9.89
N LEU A 30 4.70 -1.92 10.57
CA LEU A 30 3.27 -2.15 10.31
C LEU A 30 2.44 -0.91 10.66
N ASP A 31 2.60 -0.33 11.85
CA ASP A 31 1.86 0.88 12.26
C ASP A 31 2.09 2.05 11.28
N ALA A 32 3.35 2.30 10.91
CA ALA A 32 3.72 3.31 9.93
C ALA A 32 3.13 3.03 8.54
N ALA A 33 3.12 1.76 8.10
CA ALA A 33 2.48 1.36 6.85
C ALA A 33 0.95 1.53 6.88
N GLY A 34 0.32 1.23 8.02
CA GLY A 34 -1.11 1.43 8.24
C GLY A 34 -1.52 2.90 8.14
N LYS A 35 -0.76 3.80 8.78
CA LYS A 35 -0.98 5.26 8.67
C LYS A 35 -0.88 5.77 7.24
N LYS A 36 0.15 5.34 6.51
CA LYS A 36 0.33 5.71 5.10
C LYS A 36 -0.78 5.17 4.21
N PHE A 37 -1.22 3.94 4.45
CA PHE A 37 -2.36 3.35 3.73
C PHE A 37 -3.64 4.15 3.98
N GLU A 38 -3.92 4.50 5.24
CA GLU A 38 -5.10 5.27 5.61
C GLU A 38 -5.09 6.69 5.04
N ALA A 39 -3.94 7.35 4.95
CA ALA A 39 -3.79 8.63 4.27
C ALA A 39 -4.17 8.54 2.78
N VAL A 40 -3.66 7.52 2.07
CA VAL A 40 -3.97 7.31 0.66
C VAL A 40 -5.45 6.98 0.46
N PHE A 41 -6.00 6.10 1.29
CA PHE A 41 -7.41 5.72 1.24
C PHE A 41 -8.34 6.91 1.50
N THR A 42 -8.05 7.71 2.54
CA THR A 42 -8.82 8.92 2.87
C THR A 42 -8.73 9.95 1.75
N GLY A 43 -7.55 10.13 1.15
CA GLY A 43 -7.39 10.99 -0.02
C GLY A 43 -8.23 10.54 -1.22
N MET A 44 -8.28 9.24 -1.50
CA MET A 44 -9.14 8.67 -2.55
C MET A 44 -10.63 8.85 -2.25
N MET A 45 -11.03 8.70 -0.99
CA MET A 45 -12.42 8.90 -0.54
C MET A 45 -12.85 10.37 -0.66
N VAL A 46 -12.03 11.32 -0.20
CA VAL A 46 -12.33 12.76 -0.34
C VAL A 46 -12.38 13.15 -1.83
N LYS A 47 -11.49 12.58 -2.65
CA LYS A 47 -11.50 12.79 -4.10
C LYS A 47 -12.78 12.24 -4.74
N SER A 48 -13.22 11.04 -4.38
CA SER A 48 -14.44 10.43 -4.94
C SER A 48 -15.70 11.19 -4.55
N MET A 49 -15.83 11.58 -3.28
CA MET A 49 -16.94 12.44 -2.82
C MET A 49 -17.04 13.71 -3.65
N ARG A 50 -15.90 14.35 -3.93
CA ARG A 50 -15.89 15.60 -4.69
C ARG A 50 -16.23 15.42 -6.16
N THR A 51 -15.76 14.34 -6.79
CA THR A 51 -16.13 14.02 -8.18
C THR A 51 -17.63 13.75 -8.32
N THR A 52 -18.27 13.14 -7.32
CA THR A 52 -19.72 12.88 -7.33
C THR A 52 -20.57 14.16 -7.24
N HIS A 53 -20.05 15.25 -6.68
CA HIS A 53 -20.78 16.51 -6.49
C HIS A 53 -20.60 17.54 -7.62
N LEU A 54 -19.76 17.27 -8.64
CA LEU A 54 -19.40 18.24 -9.69
C LEU A 54 -20.22 18.13 -10.99
N VAL A 55 -21.31 17.34 -10.99
CA VAL A 55 -22.10 17.07 -12.20
C VAL A 55 -22.79 18.33 -12.76
N ASP A 56 -22.91 19.42 -12.00
CA ASP A 56 -23.62 20.64 -12.43
C ASP A 56 -22.74 21.87 -12.75
N ASP A 57 -21.41 21.86 -12.48
CA ASP A 57 -20.57 23.08 -12.47
C ASP A 57 -19.30 23.04 -13.36
N ASP A 58 -19.12 21.99 -14.17
CA ASP A 58 -17.88 21.71 -14.95
C ASP A 58 -17.55 22.74 -16.05
N LEU A 59 -18.39 23.76 -16.24
CA LEU A 59 -18.15 24.82 -17.22
C LEU A 59 -17.13 25.88 -16.78
N PHE A 60 -16.73 25.91 -15.50
CA PHE A 60 -15.79 26.90 -14.94
C PHE A 60 -14.49 26.29 -14.37
N GLY A 61 -14.27 24.98 -14.53
CA GLY A 61 -13.10 24.27 -14.02
C GLY A 61 -11.87 24.43 -14.91
N SER A 62 -10.90 25.26 -14.50
CA SER A 62 -9.58 25.30 -15.15
C SER A 62 -8.64 24.23 -14.56
N LYS A 63 -7.83 23.58 -15.40
CA LYS A 63 -6.82 22.57 -14.98
C LYS A 63 -5.88 23.04 -13.84
N GLY A 64 -5.63 24.35 -13.75
CA GLY A 64 -4.82 24.93 -12.66
C GLY A 64 -5.52 24.85 -11.30
N MET A 65 -6.84 25.05 -11.27
CA MET A 65 -7.65 24.91 -10.07
C MET A 65 -7.68 23.45 -9.60
N ASP A 66 -7.73 22.48 -10.51
CA ASP A 66 -7.69 21.06 -10.18
C ASP A 66 -6.37 20.65 -9.51
N THR A 67 -5.25 21.19 -9.98
CA THR A 67 -3.93 20.92 -9.38
C THR A 67 -3.84 21.44 -7.95
N PHE A 68 -4.32 22.66 -7.69
CA PHE A 68 -4.36 23.23 -6.33
C PHE A 68 -5.26 22.41 -5.41
N LYS A 69 -6.42 22.03 -5.93
CA LYS A 69 -7.40 21.20 -5.21
C LYS A 69 -6.86 19.80 -4.89
N ASP A 70 -6.09 19.19 -5.79
CA ASP A 70 -5.43 17.90 -5.56
C ASP A 70 -4.33 18.01 -4.48
N MET A 71 -3.54 19.09 -4.51
CA MET A 71 -2.59 19.40 -3.43
C MET A 71 -3.30 19.60 -2.08
N GLN A 72 -4.38 20.38 -2.06
CA GLN A 72 -5.18 20.61 -0.86
C GLN A 72 -5.72 19.29 -0.29
N THR A 73 -6.26 18.42 -1.16
CA THR A 73 -6.78 17.11 -0.76
C THR A 73 -5.68 16.24 -0.16
N THR A 74 -4.48 16.26 -0.75
CA THR A 74 -3.32 15.53 -0.24
C THR A 74 -2.93 15.99 1.17
N GLN A 75 -2.89 17.31 1.40
CA GLN A 75 -2.57 17.88 2.71
C GLN A 75 -3.64 17.54 3.76
N ILE A 76 -4.93 17.61 3.38
CA ILE A 76 -6.04 17.23 4.27
C ILE A 76 -5.94 15.75 4.65
N ALA A 77 -5.69 14.87 3.68
CA ALA A 77 -5.60 13.43 3.92
C ALA A 77 -4.42 13.06 4.83
N GLN A 78 -3.27 13.73 4.67
CA GLN A 78 -2.12 13.56 5.57
C GLN A 78 -2.46 14.01 7.00
N ASN A 79 -3.05 15.21 7.14
CA ASN A 79 -3.43 15.73 8.46
C ASN A 79 -4.46 14.84 9.17
N MET A 80 -5.44 14.31 8.44
CA MET A 80 -6.43 13.38 8.98
C MET A 80 -5.81 12.05 9.41
N ALA A 81 -4.86 11.50 8.65
CA ALA A 81 -4.17 10.27 9.03
C ALA A 81 -3.32 10.43 10.31
N ASP A 82 -2.77 11.63 10.54
CA ASP A 82 -1.96 11.94 11.73
C ASP A 82 -2.80 12.27 12.98
N HIS A 83 -3.86 13.06 12.83
CA HIS A 83 -4.62 13.62 13.96
C HIS A 83 -6.00 13.00 14.19
N ALA A 84 -6.63 12.41 13.16
CA ALA A 84 -7.98 11.84 13.24
C ALA A 84 -8.07 10.50 12.49
N PRO A 85 -7.30 9.47 12.89
CA PRO A 85 -7.33 8.18 12.23
C PRO A 85 -8.73 7.56 12.36
N LEU A 86 -9.35 7.22 11.23
CA LEU A 86 -10.63 6.51 11.12
C LEU A 86 -10.51 5.04 11.56
N GLY A 87 -9.28 4.55 11.73
CA GLY A 87 -8.96 3.22 12.26
C GLY A 87 -8.81 2.16 11.17
N ILE A 88 -8.90 2.54 9.90
CA ILE A 88 -8.82 1.61 8.76
C ILE A 88 -7.37 1.10 8.61
N GLY A 89 -6.38 1.98 8.82
CA GLY A 89 -4.97 1.59 8.80
C GLY A 89 -4.61 0.63 9.94
N LYS A 90 -5.22 0.84 11.12
CA LYS A 90 -5.07 -0.06 12.27
C LYS A 90 -5.73 -1.42 12.04
N ALA A 91 -6.93 -1.45 11.44
CA ALA A 91 -7.62 -2.69 11.10
C ALA A 91 -6.84 -3.50 10.05
N MET A 92 -6.28 -2.82 9.03
CA MET A 92 -5.43 -3.48 8.02
C MET A 92 -4.18 -4.08 8.65
N THR A 93 -3.46 -3.33 9.48
CA THR A 93 -2.23 -3.83 10.12
C THR A 93 -2.51 -4.96 11.11
N ALA A 94 -3.62 -4.91 11.83
CA ALA A 94 -4.09 -6.01 12.68
C ALA A 94 -4.42 -7.26 11.86
N PHE A 95 -5.10 -7.10 10.70
CA PHE A 95 -5.39 -8.21 9.79
C PHE A 95 -4.11 -8.85 9.22
N LEU A 96 -3.14 -8.03 8.80
CA LEU A 96 -1.83 -8.50 8.31
C LEU A 96 -1.01 -9.20 9.42
N ALA A 97 -1.00 -8.65 10.63
CA ALA A 97 -0.31 -9.28 11.76
C ALA A 97 -0.96 -10.63 12.13
N LYS A 98 -2.30 -10.71 12.10
CA LYS A 98 -3.05 -11.94 12.33
C LYS A 98 -2.80 -12.98 11.23
N SER A 99 -2.72 -12.56 9.96
CA SER A 99 -2.46 -13.47 8.85
C SER A 99 -1.02 -13.99 8.84
N GLN A 100 -0.03 -13.16 9.18
CA GLN A 100 1.36 -13.61 9.37
C GLN A 100 1.52 -14.62 10.52
N ALA A 101 0.77 -14.44 11.62
CA ALA A 101 0.75 -15.41 12.73
C ALA A 101 0.07 -16.74 12.33
N ALA A 102 -0.95 -16.69 11.47
CA ALA A 102 -1.63 -17.88 10.96
C ALA A 102 -0.84 -18.64 9.88
N LEU A 103 0.17 -18.00 9.28
CA LEU A 103 1.05 -18.58 8.26
C LEU A 103 2.40 -19.06 8.81
N GLN A 104 2.65 -18.92 10.12
CA GLN A 104 3.79 -19.58 10.76
C GLN A 104 3.50 -21.09 10.82
N PRO A 105 4.33 -21.95 10.20
CA PRO A 105 4.22 -23.38 10.39
C PRO A 105 4.35 -23.62 11.90
N ALA A 106 3.39 -24.31 12.49
CA ALA A 106 3.51 -24.80 13.86
C ALA A 106 4.87 -25.49 13.96
N ALA A 107 5.76 -24.94 14.78
CA ALA A 107 7.05 -25.55 15.06
C ALA A 107 6.78 -26.99 15.46
N GLU A 108 7.22 -27.91 14.60
CA GLU A 108 7.14 -29.34 14.84
C GLU A 108 7.77 -29.61 16.21
N PRO A 109 7.10 -30.34 17.11
CA PRO A 109 7.73 -30.74 18.35
C PRO A 109 8.95 -31.56 17.97
N GLN A 110 10.13 -31.02 18.27
CA GLN A 110 11.40 -31.72 18.21
C GLN A 110 11.28 -32.91 19.17
N ALA A 111 10.91 -34.06 18.63
CA ALA A 111 11.11 -35.36 19.27
C ALA A 111 12.60 -35.64 19.21
N GLU A 112 13.31 -35.04 20.15
CA GLU A 112 14.72 -35.23 20.43
C GLU A 112 14.93 -36.61 21.07
N GLY A 113 15.81 -37.41 20.47
CA GLY A 113 16.63 -38.37 21.21
C GLY A 113 16.22 -39.85 21.18
N THR A 114 16.40 -40.53 20.05
CA THR A 114 17.06 -41.84 20.11
C THR A 114 18.56 -41.57 20.22
N PRO A 115 19.24 -42.03 21.28
CA PRO A 115 20.00 -43.27 21.14
C PRO A 115 20.04 -44.12 22.43
N GLN A 116 19.84 -45.43 22.30
CA GLN A 116 20.77 -46.51 22.67
C GLN A 116 20.13 -47.86 22.35
#